data_AF-A0A0F9CG22-F1
#
_entry.id   AF-A0A0F9CG22-F1
#
_cell.length_a   1.000
_cell.length_b   1.000
_cell.length_c   1.000
_cell.angle_alpha   90.00
_cell.angle_beta   90.00
_cell.angle_gamma   90.00
#
_symmetry.space_group_name_H-M   'P 1'
#
loop_
_entity.id
_entity.type
_entity.pdbx_description
1 polymer ?
#
loop_
_entity_poly.entity_id
_entity_poly.type
_entity_poly.pdbx_seq_one_letter_code
_entity_poly.pdbx_strand_id
1 'polypeptide(L)'
;MRLTLNDLHMNQFKMQGLPIPELVDKLLEFNIGEHGRLIYLQNHLLEGKPIYDSDKRFLQICLGKLQELEGGTIKPENLEMNHDDKYLHMINKLLDSEIGDTGRLRLIKQNILEGKPIVESDELYFKEKYEQFAQIDENEKTTREALVIIEKLKQAEIGNSERLDSIKEKLEQRIVLPIPDIRYFNEKAKELKRL
;
A
#
# COMPACT_ATOMS: atom_id res chain seq x y z
N MET A 1 -16.96 42.84 5.07
CA MET A 1 -16.61 41.44 4.78
C MET A 1 -17.84 40.79 4.15
N ARG A 2 -17.83 40.51 2.85
CA ARG A 2 -18.98 39.89 2.15
C ARG A 2 -18.80 38.38 2.24
N LEU A 3 -19.61 37.72 3.08
CA LEU A 3 -19.77 36.27 3.02
C LEU A 3 -20.54 35.96 1.73
N THR A 4 -20.01 35.04 0.94
CA THR A 4 -20.64 34.58 -0.31
C THR A 4 -21.77 33.60 0.03
N LEU A 5 -22.73 33.42 -0.88
CA LEU A 5 -23.79 32.40 -0.70
C LEU A 5 -23.22 30.97 -0.53
N ASN A 6 -21.99 30.73 -0.97
CA ASN A 6 -21.28 29.45 -0.78
C ASN A 6 -20.84 29.24 0.67
N ASP A 7 -20.57 30.30 1.43
CA ASP A 7 -20.17 30.23 2.85
C ASP A 7 -21.35 29.86 3.78
N LEU A 8 -22.59 30.02 3.29
CA LEU A 8 -23.83 29.77 4.04
C LEU A 8 -24.38 28.34 3.88
N HIS A 9 -24.05 27.62 2.80
CA HIS A 9 -24.54 26.25 2.60
C HIS A 9 -23.60 25.16 3.16
N MET A 10 -22.30 25.43 3.25
CA MET A 10 -21.32 24.47 3.80
C MET A 10 -21.43 24.25 5.32
N ASN A 11 -22.04 25.19 6.04
CA ASN A 11 -22.08 25.21 7.51
C ASN A 11 -23.26 24.43 8.15
N GLN A 12 -24.13 23.81 7.34
CA GLN A 12 -25.39 23.24 7.87
C GLN A 12 -25.29 21.78 8.31
N PHE A 13 -24.24 21.06 7.92
CA PHE A 13 -24.07 19.67 8.32
C PHE A 13 -22.84 19.52 9.22
N LYS A 14 -23.11 19.25 10.50
CA LYS A 14 -22.09 18.94 11.50
C LYS A 14 -22.28 17.50 11.96
N MET A 15 -21.22 16.72 11.95
CA MET A 15 -21.16 15.43 12.65
C MET A 15 -20.30 15.59 13.88
N GLN A 16 -20.92 15.46 15.06
CA GLN A 16 -20.26 15.63 16.37
C GLN A 16 -19.47 16.96 16.51
N GLY A 17 -19.95 18.02 15.87
CA GLY A 17 -19.34 19.36 15.96
C GLY A 17 -18.32 19.68 14.87
N LEU A 18 -17.83 18.69 14.11
CA LEU A 18 -16.97 18.91 12.95
C LEU A 18 -17.81 19.13 11.67
N PRO A 19 -17.52 20.16 10.86
CA PRO A 19 -18.10 20.32 9.53
C PRO A 19 -17.82 19.08 8.67
N ILE A 20 -18.82 18.57 7.96
CA ILE A 20 -18.62 17.37 7.13
C ILE A 20 -17.52 17.54 6.06
N PRO A 21 -17.36 18.68 5.38
CA PRO A 21 -16.24 18.86 4.45
C PRO A 21 -14.87 18.64 5.11
N GLU A 22 -14.65 19.23 6.29
CA GLU A 22 -13.42 19.06 7.08
C GLU A 22 -13.23 17.61 7.55
N LEU A 23 -14.33 16.91 7.87
CA LEU A 23 -14.28 15.48 8.19
C LEU A 23 -13.79 14.67 6.98
N VAL A 24 -14.36 14.91 5.79
CA VAL A 24 -13.97 14.19 4.57
C VAL A 24 -12.49 14.41 4.25
N ASP A 25 -12.00 15.65 4.38
CA ASP A 25 -10.59 15.96 4.15
C ASP A 25 -9.66 15.22 5.12
N LYS A 26 -10.00 15.18 6.41
CA LYS A 26 -9.25 14.39 7.40
C LYS A 26 -9.30 12.89 7.07
N LEU A 27 -10.47 12.35 6.71
CA LEU A 27 -10.59 10.95 6.36
C LEU A 27 -9.74 10.58 5.14
N LEU A 28 -9.61 11.46 4.15
CA LEU A 28 -8.71 11.30 3.02
C LEU A 28 -7.24 11.36 3.44
N GLU A 29 -6.87 12.31 4.30
CA GLU A 29 -5.50 12.47 4.82
C GLU A 29 -5.03 11.24 5.60
N PHE A 30 -5.88 10.71 6.48
CA PHE A 30 -5.59 9.52 7.29
C PHE A 30 -5.91 8.20 6.59
N ASN A 31 -6.38 8.26 5.33
CA ASN A 31 -6.75 7.10 4.53
C ASN A 31 -7.77 6.17 5.22
N ILE A 32 -8.85 6.77 5.77
CA ILE A 32 -9.89 6.09 6.54
C ILE A 32 -11.20 6.04 5.75
N GLY A 33 -11.55 4.86 5.26
CA GLY A 33 -12.79 4.62 4.53
C GLY A 33 -12.56 4.61 3.01
N GLU A 34 -13.62 4.33 2.26
CA GLU A 34 -13.52 4.10 0.82
C GLU A 34 -13.13 5.40 0.09
N HIS A 35 -11.92 5.45 -0.45
CA HIS A 35 -11.35 6.67 -1.01
C HIS A 35 -12.21 7.27 -2.14
N GLY A 36 -12.71 6.43 -3.06
CA GLY A 36 -13.57 6.89 -4.15
C GLY A 36 -14.91 7.47 -3.67
N ARG A 37 -15.47 6.90 -2.60
CA ARG A 37 -16.69 7.41 -1.96
C ARG A 37 -16.44 8.74 -1.25
N LEU A 38 -15.27 8.90 -0.61
CA LEU A 38 -14.86 10.16 0.01
C LEU A 38 -14.63 11.26 -1.03
N ILE A 39 -13.97 10.96 -2.15
CA ILE A 39 -13.80 11.88 -3.28
C ILE A 39 -15.17 12.27 -3.86
N TYR A 40 -16.06 11.29 -4.05
CA TYR A 40 -17.43 11.56 -4.49
C TYR A 40 -18.14 12.51 -3.53
N LEU A 41 -18.05 12.26 -2.21
CA LEU A 41 -18.67 13.11 -1.20
C LEU A 41 -18.06 14.51 -1.15
N GLN A 42 -16.75 14.65 -1.31
CA GLN A 42 -16.07 15.94 -1.39
C GLN A 42 -16.61 16.77 -2.55
N ASN A 43 -16.70 16.17 -3.75
CA ASN A 43 -17.27 16.82 -4.93
C ASN A 43 -18.75 17.15 -4.75
N HIS A 44 -19.54 16.24 -4.16
CA HIS A 44 -20.97 16.45 -3.88
C HIS A 44 -21.19 17.64 -2.94
N LEU A 45 -20.34 17.77 -1.92
CA LEU A 45 -20.37 18.87 -0.96
C LEU A 45 -19.95 20.20 -1.59
N LEU A 46 -18.91 20.21 -2.44
CA LEU A 46 -18.49 21.38 -3.21
C LEU A 46 -19.60 21.93 -4.10
N GLU A 47 -20.43 21.04 -4.65
CA GLU A 47 -21.60 21.40 -5.45
C GLU A 47 -22.82 21.85 -4.61
N GLY A 48 -22.70 21.86 -3.27
CA GLY A 48 -23.78 22.23 -2.36
C GLY A 48 -24.92 21.20 -2.27
N LYS A 49 -24.66 19.96 -2.68
CA LYS A 49 -25.68 18.90 -2.68
C LYS A 49 -25.84 18.27 -1.29
N PRO A 50 -27.06 17.85 -0.93
CA PRO A 50 -27.30 17.19 0.35
C PRO A 50 -26.66 15.79 0.38
N ILE A 51 -26.24 15.37 1.57
CA ILE A 51 -25.66 14.06 1.78
C ILE A 51 -26.77 13.04 2.11
N TYR A 52 -26.72 11.87 1.47
CA TYR A 52 -27.67 10.79 1.72
C TYR A 52 -27.43 10.12 3.09
N ASP A 53 -28.47 9.49 3.65
CA ASP A 53 -28.36 8.83 4.97
C ASP A 53 -27.44 7.60 4.96
N SER A 54 -27.23 6.99 3.80
CA SER A 54 -26.18 5.97 3.59
C SER A 54 -24.78 6.54 3.77
N ASP A 55 -24.55 7.76 3.28
CA ASP A 55 -23.27 8.45 3.35
C ASP A 55 -23.01 9.04 4.72
N LYS A 56 -24.05 9.55 5.40
CA LYS A 56 -23.95 9.94 6.82
C LYS A 56 -23.52 8.76 7.69
N ARG A 57 -24.14 7.59 7.50
CA ARG A 57 -23.76 6.36 8.22
C ARG A 57 -22.31 5.95 7.93
N PHE A 58 -21.91 6.01 6.67
CA PHE A 58 -20.54 5.73 6.26
C PHE A 58 -19.53 6.67 6.94
N LEU A 59 -19.76 7.97 6.89
CA LEU A 59 -18.92 8.97 7.54
C LEU A 59 -18.88 8.82 9.06
N GLN A 60 -20.00 8.40 9.67
CA GLN A 60 -20.07 8.12 11.11
C GLN A 60 -19.18 6.94 11.52
N ILE A 61 -19.15 5.87 10.70
CA ILE A 61 -18.24 4.73 10.91
C ILE A 61 -16.79 5.19 10.78
N CYS A 62 -16.48 5.98 9.75
CA CYS A 62 -15.13 6.49 9.52
C CYS A 62 -14.67 7.45 10.61
N LEU A 63 -15.57 8.29 11.13
CA LEU A 63 -15.31 9.17 12.27
C LEU A 63 -14.93 8.39 13.53
N GLY A 64 -15.58 7.25 13.79
CA GLY A 64 -15.20 6.36 14.90
C GLY A 64 -13.76 5.86 14.77
N LYS A 65 -13.37 5.42 13.57
CA LYS A 65 -11.99 4.97 13.29
C LYS A 65 -10.96 6.11 13.43
N LEU A 66 -11.32 7.32 13.00
CA LEU A 66 -10.48 8.51 13.14
C LEU A 66 -10.24 8.86 14.62
N GLN A 67 -11.29 8.77 15.44
CA GLN A 67 -11.19 9.01 16.89
C GLN A 67 -10.34 7.95 17.59
N GLU A 68 -10.43 6.69 17.16
CA GLU A 68 -9.59 5.61 17.68
C GLU A 68 -8.09 5.79 17.33
N LEU A 69 -7.80 6.41 16.18
CA LEU A 69 -6.44 6.82 15.79
C LEU A 69 -5.93 8.02 16.60
N GLU A 70 -6.73 9.09 16.70
CA GLU A 70 -6.37 10.28 17.48
C GLU A 70 -6.22 9.95 18.99
N GLY A 71 -6.98 8.96 19.48
CA GLY A 71 -6.90 8.45 20.85
C GLY A 71 -5.78 7.42 21.10
N GLY A 72 -5.05 7.00 20.06
CA GLY A 72 -3.94 6.05 20.16
C GLY A 72 -4.36 4.60 20.45
N THR A 73 -5.65 4.29 20.38
CA THR A 73 -6.23 2.96 20.67
C THR A 73 -6.03 1.98 19.51
N ILE A 74 -5.92 2.49 18.28
CA ILE A 74 -5.62 1.71 17.08
C ILE A 74 -4.42 2.32 16.39
N LYS A 75 -3.48 1.49 15.94
CA LYS A 75 -2.36 1.93 15.09
C LYS A 75 -2.80 1.94 13.62
N PRO A 76 -2.30 2.86 12.77
CA PRO A 76 -2.66 2.94 11.35
C PRO A 76 -2.48 1.61 10.60
N GLU A 77 -1.48 0.82 11.00
CA GLU A 77 -1.18 -0.50 10.47
C GLU A 77 -2.26 -1.58 10.70
N ASN A 78 -3.23 -1.32 11.60
CA ASN A 78 -4.29 -2.26 11.98
C ASN A 78 -5.66 -1.92 11.38
N LEU A 79 -5.76 -0.89 10.53
CA LEU A 79 -7.01 -0.58 9.84
C LEU A 79 -7.26 -1.62 8.74
N GLU A 80 -8.39 -2.33 8.82
CA GLU A 80 -8.90 -3.12 7.69
C GLU A 80 -9.15 -2.17 6.51
N MET A 81 -8.22 -2.19 5.55
CA MET A 81 -8.36 -1.51 4.27
C MET A 81 -9.55 -2.10 3.53
N ASN A 82 -10.40 -1.24 2.96
CA ASN A 82 -11.45 -1.75 2.09
C ASN A 82 -10.82 -2.37 0.81
N HIS A 83 -11.61 -3.11 0.04
CA HIS A 83 -11.12 -3.80 -1.16
C HIS A 83 -10.49 -2.84 -2.18
N ASP A 84 -11.07 -1.65 -2.35
CA ASP A 84 -10.62 -0.64 -3.32
C ASP A 84 -9.31 0.03 -2.89
N ASP A 85 -9.15 0.36 -1.60
CA ASP A 85 -7.94 0.92 -1.00
C ASP A 85 -6.78 -0.07 -1.13
N LYS A 86 -7.08 -1.38 -0.95
CA LYS A 86 -6.10 -2.45 -1.17
C LYS A 86 -5.66 -2.49 -2.64
N TYR A 87 -6.59 -2.39 -3.58
CA TYR A 87 -6.28 -2.31 -5.01
C TYR A 87 -5.46 -1.07 -5.35
N LEU A 88 -5.83 0.11 -4.84
CA LEU A 88 -5.11 1.36 -5.05
C LEU A 88 -3.66 1.27 -4.55
N HIS A 89 -3.47 0.73 -3.35
CA HIS A 89 -2.14 0.50 -2.80
C HIS A 89 -1.29 -0.42 -3.68
N MET A 90 -1.87 -1.53 -4.13
CA MET A 90 -1.19 -2.49 -5.00
C MET A 90 -0.90 -1.92 -6.39
N ILE A 91 -1.80 -1.12 -6.97
CA ILE A 91 -1.57 -0.43 -8.25
C ILE A 91 -0.42 0.57 -8.10
N ASN A 92 -0.33 1.30 -6.99
CA ASN A 92 0.80 2.19 -6.73
C ASN A 92 2.12 1.41 -6.69
N LYS A 93 2.16 0.26 -6.01
CA LYS A 93 3.35 -0.61 -6.01
C LYS A 93 3.77 -1.05 -7.41
N LEU A 94 2.80 -1.43 -8.25
CA LEU A 94 3.06 -1.83 -9.64
C LEU A 94 3.62 -0.67 -10.46
N LEU A 95 3.06 0.54 -10.29
CA LEU A 95 3.53 1.75 -10.94
C LEU A 95 4.96 2.14 -10.49
N ASP A 96 5.22 2.11 -9.18
CA ASP A 96 6.53 2.45 -8.60
C ASP A 96 7.61 1.44 -9.00
N SER A 97 7.22 0.19 -9.25
CA SER A 97 8.13 -0.88 -9.69
C SER A 97 8.23 -1.00 -11.21
N GLU A 98 7.56 -0.12 -11.95
CA GLU A 98 7.47 -0.14 -13.42
C GLU A 98 7.01 -1.49 -14.01
N ILE A 99 6.14 -2.22 -13.29
CA ILE A 99 5.61 -3.52 -13.72
C ILE A 99 4.28 -3.34 -14.44
N GLY A 100 4.29 -3.68 -15.73
CA GLY A 100 3.12 -3.63 -16.60
C GLY A 100 2.95 -2.31 -17.36
N ASP A 101 1.84 -2.20 -18.08
CA ASP A 101 1.44 -1.00 -18.80
C ASP A 101 0.97 0.10 -17.83
N THR A 102 1.78 1.14 -17.71
CA THR A 102 1.53 2.30 -16.84
C THR A 102 0.25 3.06 -17.22
N GLY A 103 -0.10 3.14 -18.50
CA GLY A 103 -1.30 3.82 -18.96
C GLY A 103 -2.56 3.09 -18.51
N ARG A 104 -2.58 1.78 -18.69
CA ARG A 104 -3.66 0.90 -18.23
C ARG A 104 -3.78 0.91 -16.71
N LEU A 105 -2.68 0.81 -15.97
CA LEU A 105 -2.70 0.89 -14.51
C LEU A 105 -3.23 2.24 -13.99
N ARG A 106 -2.86 3.35 -14.63
CA ARG A 106 -3.42 4.68 -14.31
C ARG A 106 -4.92 4.76 -14.60
N LEU A 107 -5.39 4.17 -15.70
CA LEU A 107 -6.81 4.12 -16.01
C LEU A 107 -7.60 3.30 -14.97
N ILE A 108 -7.09 2.13 -14.59
CA ILE A 108 -7.70 1.30 -13.54
C ILE A 108 -7.74 2.08 -12.22
N LYS A 109 -6.63 2.71 -11.84
CA LYS A 109 -6.55 3.57 -10.65
C LYS A 109 -7.61 4.68 -10.69
N GLN A 110 -7.74 5.37 -11.81
CA GLN A 110 -8.73 6.43 -12.00
C GLN A 110 -10.15 5.89 -11.87
N ASN A 111 -10.46 4.75 -12.49
CA ASN A 111 -11.78 4.14 -12.39
C ASN A 111 -12.16 3.82 -10.94
N ILE A 112 -11.24 3.26 -10.16
CA ILE A 112 -11.46 2.98 -8.74
C ILE A 112 -11.70 4.28 -7.96
N LEU A 113 -10.89 5.32 -8.20
CA LEU A 113 -11.06 6.64 -7.54
C LEU A 113 -12.39 7.30 -7.90
N GLU A 114 -12.93 7.05 -9.09
CA GLU A 114 -14.23 7.54 -9.53
C GLU A 114 -15.40 6.65 -9.07
N GLY A 115 -15.12 5.58 -8.30
CA GLY A 115 -16.13 4.62 -7.83
C GLY A 115 -16.73 3.78 -8.95
N LYS A 116 -16.03 3.67 -10.09
CA LYS A 116 -16.44 2.82 -11.22
C LYS A 116 -16.03 1.38 -10.95
N PRO A 117 -16.87 0.40 -11.31
CA PRO A 117 -16.50 -1.01 -11.19
C PRO A 117 -15.30 -1.31 -12.10
N ILE A 118 -14.37 -2.11 -11.60
CA ILE A 118 -13.28 -2.65 -12.42
C ILE A 118 -13.88 -3.71 -13.34
N VAL A 119 -13.56 -3.62 -14.63
CA VAL A 119 -14.00 -4.64 -15.60
C VAL A 119 -13.15 -5.90 -15.43
N GLU A 120 -13.74 -7.07 -15.67
CA GLU A 120 -13.09 -8.38 -15.48
C GLU A 120 -11.72 -8.49 -16.18
N SER A 121 -11.58 -7.90 -17.37
CA SER A 121 -10.31 -7.89 -18.10
C SER A 121 -9.20 -7.09 -17.39
N ASP A 122 -9.56 -6.03 -16.66
CA ASP A 122 -8.65 -5.22 -15.86
C ASP A 122 -8.34 -5.88 -14.53
N GLU A 123 -9.31 -6.56 -13.91
CA GLU A 123 -9.05 -7.39 -12.72
C GLU A 123 -8.07 -8.52 -13.03
N LEU A 124 -8.27 -9.25 -14.13
CA LEU A 124 -7.38 -10.35 -14.53
C LEU A 124 -5.97 -9.83 -14.82
N TYR A 125 -5.88 -8.73 -15.56
CA TYR A 125 -4.61 -8.07 -15.85
C TYR A 125 -3.88 -7.64 -14.58
N PHE A 126 -4.60 -6.97 -13.67
CA PHE A 126 -4.04 -6.52 -12.40
C PHE A 126 -3.54 -7.69 -11.56
N LYS A 127 -4.32 -8.77 -11.46
CA LYS A 127 -3.94 -9.98 -10.72
C LYS A 127 -2.65 -10.59 -11.28
N GLU A 128 -2.55 -10.74 -12.59
CA GLU A 128 -1.36 -11.28 -13.26
C GLU A 128 -0.11 -10.43 -12.97
N LYS A 129 -0.24 -9.10 -13.04
CA LYS A 129 0.89 -8.18 -12.77
C LYS A 129 1.26 -8.15 -11.30
N TYR A 130 0.28 -8.24 -10.41
CA TYR A 130 0.55 -8.31 -8.99
C TYR A 130 1.23 -9.64 -8.58
N GLU A 131 0.88 -10.76 -9.20
CA GLU A 131 1.59 -12.03 -9.03
C GLU A 131 3.06 -11.92 -9.50
N GLN A 132 3.31 -11.25 -10.63
CA GLN A 132 4.67 -10.97 -11.11
C GLN A 132 5.46 -10.11 -10.12
N PHE A 133 4.86 -9.03 -9.61
CA PHE A 133 5.46 -8.19 -8.58
C PHE A 133 5.79 -8.98 -7.31
N ALA A 134 4.86 -9.80 -6.82
CA ALA A 134 5.05 -10.59 -5.61
C ALA A 134 6.25 -11.55 -5.73
N GLN A 135 6.42 -12.19 -6.90
CA GLN A 135 7.58 -13.04 -7.16
C GLN A 135 8.90 -12.26 -7.15
N ILE A 136 8.91 -11.05 -7.74
CA ILE A 136 10.10 -10.19 -7.74
C ILE A 136 10.44 -9.74 -6.32
N ASP A 137 9.45 -9.25 -5.56
CA ASP A 137 9.63 -8.79 -4.18
C ASP A 137 10.13 -9.91 -3.26
N GLU A 138 9.59 -11.13 -3.40
CA GLU A 138 10.05 -12.30 -2.65
C GLU A 138 11.51 -12.68 -2.98
N ASN A 139 11.88 -12.63 -4.26
CA ASN A 139 13.25 -12.87 -4.69
C ASN A 139 14.21 -11.81 -4.14
N GLU A 140 13.82 -10.53 -4.17
CA GLU A 140 14.62 -9.44 -3.63
C GLU A 140 14.76 -9.51 -2.11
N LYS A 141 13.69 -9.91 -1.41
CA LYS A 141 13.73 -10.17 0.04
C LYS A 141 14.69 -11.31 0.37
N THR A 142 14.57 -12.44 -0.33
CA THR A 142 15.44 -13.61 -0.14
C THR A 142 16.89 -13.25 -0.43
N THR A 143 17.15 -12.44 -1.47
CA THR A 143 18.49 -11.94 -1.79
C THR A 143 19.05 -11.07 -0.67
N ARG A 144 18.27 -10.12 -0.14
CA ARG A 144 18.67 -9.29 1.00
C ARG A 144 18.98 -10.13 2.24
N GLU A 145 18.14 -11.10 2.55
CA GLU A 145 18.37 -12.02 3.67
C GLU A 145 19.66 -12.83 3.47
N ALA A 146 19.91 -13.33 2.26
CA ALA A 146 21.13 -14.06 1.94
C ALA A 146 22.38 -13.18 2.11
N LEU A 147 22.35 -11.92 1.66
CA LEU A 147 23.45 -10.97 1.86
C LEU A 147 23.74 -10.73 3.35
N VAL A 148 22.71 -10.58 4.17
CA VAL A 148 22.88 -10.44 5.63
C VAL A 148 23.48 -11.70 6.24
N ILE A 149 23.07 -12.89 5.79
CA ILE A 149 23.65 -14.16 6.25
C ILE A 149 25.13 -14.25 5.85
N ILE A 150 25.49 -13.85 4.63
CA ILE A 150 26.88 -13.83 4.17
C ILE A 150 27.75 -12.98 5.09
N GLU A 151 27.30 -11.76 5.45
CA GLU A 151 28.05 -10.91 6.37
C GLU A 151 28.23 -11.55 7.75
N LYS A 152 27.19 -12.22 8.27
CA LYS A 152 27.29 -12.96 9.54
C LYS A 152 28.25 -14.14 9.45
N LEU A 153 28.24 -14.88 8.35
CA LEU A 153 29.17 -15.98 8.11
C LEU A 153 30.61 -15.48 8.12
N LYS A 154 30.88 -14.36 7.45
CA LYS A 154 32.20 -13.72 7.44
C LYS A 154 32.64 -13.27 8.83
N GLN A 155 31.76 -12.63 9.59
CA GLN A 155 32.04 -12.18 10.97
C GLN A 155 32.33 -13.35 11.93
N ALA A 156 31.65 -14.49 11.74
CA ALA A 156 31.87 -15.70 12.52
C ALA A 156 33.04 -16.55 12.01
N GLU A 157 33.75 -16.11 10.98
CA GLU A 157 34.82 -16.85 10.28
C GLU A 157 34.36 -18.25 9.81
N ILE A 158 33.08 -18.40 9.45
CA ILE A 158 32.49 -19.64 8.96
C ILE A 158 32.62 -19.72 7.43
N GLY A 159 33.35 -20.72 6.96
CA GLY A 159 33.53 -21.00 5.55
C GLY A 159 34.68 -20.22 4.90
N ASN A 160 34.82 -20.38 3.59
CA ASN A 160 35.80 -19.68 2.77
C ASN A 160 35.29 -18.28 2.39
N SER A 161 36.02 -17.24 2.82
CA SER A 161 35.65 -15.83 2.59
C SER A 161 35.59 -15.46 1.10
N GLU A 162 36.58 -15.85 0.30
CA GLU A 162 36.62 -15.52 -1.14
C GLU A 162 35.40 -16.08 -1.89
N ARG A 163 34.99 -17.29 -1.53
CA ARG A 163 33.80 -17.92 -2.09
C ARG A 163 32.53 -17.21 -1.65
N LEU A 164 32.45 -16.77 -0.40
CA LEU A 164 31.33 -15.96 0.10
C LEU A 164 31.26 -14.60 -0.61
N ASP A 165 32.40 -13.96 -0.87
CA ASP A 165 32.49 -12.71 -1.62
C ASP A 165 32.03 -12.89 -3.08
N SER A 166 32.42 -13.99 -3.74
CA SER A 166 31.93 -14.32 -5.08
C SER A 166 30.41 -14.56 -5.12
N ILE A 167 29.85 -15.23 -4.11
CA ILE A 167 28.40 -15.44 -4.01
C ILE A 167 27.68 -14.12 -3.77
N LYS A 168 28.22 -13.27 -2.89
CA LYS A 168 27.70 -11.93 -2.63
C LYS A 168 27.64 -11.08 -3.90
N GLU A 169 28.75 -11.02 -4.65
CA GLU A 169 28.82 -10.25 -5.89
C GLU A 169 27.78 -10.74 -6.92
N LYS A 170 27.63 -12.06 -7.10
CA LYS A 170 26.61 -12.62 -8.00
C LYS A 170 25.20 -12.24 -7.57
N LEU A 171 24.90 -12.26 -6.27
CA LEU A 171 23.60 -11.86 -5.74
C LEU A 171 23.32 -10.37 -5.96
N GLU A 172 24.31 -9.50 -5.74
CA GLU A 172 24.20 -8.06 -5.99
C GLU A 172 24.01 -7.74 -7.48
N GLN A 173 24.64 -8.53 -8.36
CA GLN A 173 24.47 -8.44 -9.81
C GLN A 173 23.19 -9.13 -10.33
N ARG A 174 22.34 -9.67 -9.42
CA ARG A 174 21.11 -10.43 -9.76
C ARG A 174 21.38 -11.64 -10.67
N ILE A 175 22.56 -12.24 -10.57
CA ILE A 175 22.95 -13.43 -11.32
C ILE A 175 22.45 -14.67 -10.58
N VAL A 176 21.83 -15.59 -11.33
CA VAL A 176 21.39 -16.89 -10.80
C VAL A 176 22.60 -17.66 -10.29
N LEU A 177 22.58 -18.02 -9.00
CA LEU A 177 23.65 -18.79 -8.40
C LEU A 177 23.68 -20.22 -8.96
N PRO A 178 24.87 -20.74 -9.29
CA PRO A 178 24.99 -22.13 -9.70
C PRO A 178 24.72 -23.06 -8.50
N ILE A 179 24.17 -24.26 -8.76
CA ILE A 179 23.79 -25.23 -7.73
C ILE A 179 24.89 -25.50 -6.68
N PRO A 180 26.18 -25.64 -7.03
CA PRO A 180 27.24 -25.83 -6.05
C PRO A 180 27.37 -24.68 -5.04
N ASP A 181 27.14 -23.44 -5.47
CA ASP A 181 27.22 -22.25 -4.61
C ASP A 181 25.99 -22.18 -3.71
N ILE A 182 24.81 -22.52 -4.21
CA ILE A 182 23.58 -22.65 -3.41
C ILE A 182 23.76 -23.69 -2.30
N ARG A 183 24.28 -24.88 -2.64
CA ARG A 183 24.54 -25.95 -1.66
C ARG A 183 25.52 -25.51 -0.59
N TYR A 184 26.63 -24.91 -1.02
CA TYR A 184 27.65 -24.39 -0.12
C TYR A 184 27.09 -23.33 0.83
N PHE A 185 26.39 -22.33 0.31
CA PHE A 185 25.77 -21.28 1.13
C PHE A 185 24.79 -21.87 2.16
N ASN A 186 23.92 -22.78 1.74
CA ASN A 186 22.94 -23.40 2.63
C ASN A 186 23.56 -24.26 3.73
N GLU A 187 24.67 -24.95 3.44
CA GLU A 187 25.43 -25.69 4.44
C GLU A 187 26.00 -24.75 5.50
N LYS A 188 26.67 -23.67 5.08
CA LYS A 188 27.28 -22.71 6.00
C LYS A 188 26.25 -21.91 6.79
N ALA A 189 25.14 -21.53 6.17
CA ALA A 189 24.02 -20.92 6.88
C ALA A 189 23.44 -21.83 7.98
N LYS A 190 23.46 -23.16 7.80
CA LYS A 190 23.07 -24.11 8.85
C LYS A 190 24.10 -24.20 9.97
N GLU A 191 25.39 -24.13 9.66
CA GLU A 191 26.46 -24.09 10.67
C GLU A 191 26.34 -22.84 11.56
N LEU A 192 26.11 -21.67 10.96
CA LEU A 192 25.88 -20.42 11.69
C LEU A 192 24.70 -20.49 12.66
N LYS A 193 23.62 -21.18 12.30
CA LYS A 193 22.44 -21.36 13.16
C LYS A 193 22.67 -22.30 14.35
N ARG A 194 23.78 -23.03 14.39
CA ARG A 194 24.15 -23.95 15.48
C ARG A 194 25.08 -23.33 16.51
N LEU A 195 25.60 -22.14 16.23
CA LEU A 195 26.31 -21.29 17.21
C LEU A 195 25.29 -20.59 18.12
#